data_AF-A0A4V3E4P4-F1
#
_entry.id   AF-A0A4V3E4P4-F1
#
_cell.length_a   1.000
_cell.length_b   1.000
_cell.length_c   1.000
_cell.angle_alpha   90.00
_cell.angle_beta   90.00
_cell.angle_gamma   90.00
#
_symmetry.space_group_name_H-M   'P 1'
#
loop_
_entity.id
_entity.type
_entity.pdbx_description
1 polymer ?
#
loop_
_entity_poly.entity_id
_entity_poly.type
_entity_poly.pdbx_seq_one_letter_code
_entity_poly.pdbx_strand_id
1 'polypeptide(L)'
;MKGAIKPYQSRAYLAENLNYLIRGEEFNLDKGTIDAYLDARTMQDFLELRGLKVAIVLEMIVNSFSNNNKGIDNIISEDMYNSIAEELKICFKNKLEDFNLNSNEIQAFTGKNKLKQLNRRSFISLIKKLFKYIKLNFDYKEINLFKKSRNHLVHQGKFYSQVNFGGTPFSDPTEEYFFMINMLDKILLKIIGYRGEYIDWSTPANPKKCYLE
;
A
#
# COMPACT_ATOMS: atom_id res chain seq x y z
N MET A 1 -32.71 -3.11 12.29
CA MET A 1 -32.34 -3.76 11.02
C MET A 1 -32.50 -2.75 9.89
N LYS A 2 -31.41 -2.21 9.34
CA LYS A 2 -31.42 -1.45 8.08
C LYS A 2 -30.38 -2.10 7.16
N GLY A 3 -30.82 -2.35 5.93
CA GLY A 3 -30.31 -3.37 5.02
C GLY A 3 -28.86 -3.21 4.63
N ALA A 4 -28.19 -4.35 4.51
CA ALA A 4 -26.92 -4.49 3.81
C ALA A 4 -27.07 -3.95 2.38
N ILE A 5 -26.19 -3.02 2.01
CA ILE A 5 -26.08 -2.55 0.63
C ILE A 5 -25.69 -3.76 -0.22
N LYS A 6 -26.56 -4.18 -1.13
CA LYS A 6 -26.28 -5.29 -2.04
C LYS A 6 -25.15 -4.87 -3.00
N PRO A 7 -24.23 -5.77 -3.38
CA PRO A 7 -23.05 -5.44 -4.21
C PRO A 7 -23.37 -4.88 -5.61
N TYR A 8 -24.62 -5.02 -6.09
CA TYR A 8 -25.07 -4.35 -7.32
C TYR A 8 -25.51 -2.89 -7.12
N GLN A 9 -25.91 -2.53 -5.89
CA GLN A 9 -26.28 -1.15 -5.55
C GLN A 9 -25.05 -0.28 -5.26
N SER A 10 -23.92 -0.88 -4.89
CA SER A 10 -22.67 -0.13 -4.65
C SER A 10 -22.08 0.44 -5.95
N ARG A 11 -22.08 -0.31 -7.06
CA ARG A 11 -21.58 0.21 -8.35
C ARG A 11 -22.43 1.36 -8.90
N ALA A 12 -23.76 1.25 -8.81
CA ALA A 12 -24.67 2.31 -9.25
C ALA A 12 -24.56 3.58 -8.41
N TYR A 13 -24.47 3.43 -7.07
CA TYR A 13 -24.28 4.56 -6.15
C TYR A 13 -22.91 5.24 -6.31
N LEU A 14 -21.87 4.48 -6.65
CA LEU A 14 -20.55 5.02 -6.96
C LEU A 14 -20.56 5.75 -8.31
N ALA A 15 -21.23 5.22 -9.34
CA ALA A 15 -21.30 5.82 -10.68
C ALA A 15 -22.03 7.17 -10.74
N GLU A 16 -22.95 7.46 -9.82
CA GLU A 16 -23.65 8.75 -9.73
C GLU A 16 -22.81 9.86 -9.05
N ASN A 17 -21.66 9.52 -8.47
CA ASN A 17 -20.79 10.48 -7.81
C ASN A 17 -19.72 10.99 -8.79
N LEU A 18 -19.78 12.25 -9.21
CA LEU A 18 -18.83 12.83 -10.17
C LEU A 18 -17.35 12.69 -9.72
N ASN A 19 -17.12 12.71 -8.40
CA ASN A 19 -15.81 12.44 -7.80
C ASN A 19 -15.34 10.99 -7.96
N TYR A 20 -16.26 10.02 -7.97
CA TYR A 20 -15.93 8.63 -8.26
C TYR A 20 -15.57 8.43 -9.72
N LEU A 21 -16.23 9.13 -10.65
CA LEU A 21 -15.87 9.06 -12.07
C LEU A 21 -14.47 9.64 -12.31
N ILE A 22 -14.18 10.84 -11.79
CA ILE A 22 -12.90 11.52 -12.02
C ILE A 22 -11.74 10.84 -11.28
N ARG A 23 -11.92 10.49 -10.01
CA ARG A 23 -10.85 9.85 -9.22
C ARG A 23 -10.81 8.33 -9.37
N GLY A 24 -11.90 7.71 -9.81
CA GLY A 24 -11.92 6.29 -10.15
C GLY A 24 -10.92 5.99 -11.27
N GLU A 25 -10.90 6.82 -12.32
CA GLU A 25 -9.91 6.71 -13.40
C GLU A 25 -8.48 6.99 -12.90
N GLU A 26 -8.30 8.03 -12.08
CA GLU A 26 -6.98 8.40 -11.53
C GLU A 26 -6.35 7.29 -10.66
N PHE A 27 -7.18 6.50 -9.98
CA PHE A 27 -6.69 5.40 -9.14
C PHE A 27 -6.86 4.02 -9.79
N ASN A 28 -7.36 3.97 -11.04
CA ASN A 28 -7.75 2.74 -11.73
C ASN A 28 -8.62 1.83 -10.85
N LEU A 29 -9.63 2.44 -10.19
CA LEU A 29 -10.52 1.71 -9.28
C LEU A 29 -11.34 0.64 -10.01
N ASP A 30 -11.73 0.94 -11.25
CA ASP A 30 -12.50 0.07 -12.15
C ASP A 30 -11.66 -1.02 -12.84
N LYS A 31 -10.34 -0.87 -12.92
CA LYS A 31 -9.42 -1.86 -13.54
C LYS A 31 -8.96 -2.92 -12.55
N GLY A 32 -9.90 -3.45 -11.77
CA GLY A 32 -9.67 -4.57 -10.85
C GLY A 32 -9.29 -4.20 -9.42
N THR A 33 -9.00 -2.94 -9.09
CA THR A 33 -8.69 -2.53 -7.71
C THR A 33 -9.89 -2.73 -6.78
N ILE A 34 -11.09 -2.35 -7.22
CA ILE A 34 -12.34 -2.57 -6.46
C ILE A 34 -12.65 -4.06 -6.36
N ASP A 35 -12.44 -4.83 -7.44
CA ASP A 35 -12.72 -6.27 -7.42
C ASP A 35 -11.77 -6.99 -6.45
N ALA A 36 -10.47 -6.66 -6.45
CA ALA A 36 -9.51 -7.15 -5.48
C ALA A 36 -9.84 -6.74 -4.04
N TYR A 37 -10.37 -5.52 -3.85
CA TYR A 37 -10.85 -5.06 -2.54
C TYR A 37 -12.07 -5.86 -2.05
N LEU A 38 -13.05 -6.09 -2.93
CA LEU A 38 -14.24 -6.90 -2.59
C LEU A 38 -13.83 -8.34 -2.28
N ASP A 39 -12.92 -8.89 -3.07
CA ASP A 39 -12.35 -10.23 -2.88
C ASP A 39 -11.64 -10.37 -1.53
N ALA A 40 -10.83 -9.38 -1.12
CA ALA A 40 -10.16 -9.35 0.18
C ALA A 40 -11.13 -9.43 1.37
N ARG A 41 -12.38 -8.97 1.19
CA ARG A 41 -13.44 -8.97 2.22
C ARG A 41 -14.28 -10.24 2.23
N THR A 42 -14.17 -11.10 1.21
CA THR A 42 -14.89 -12.36 1.19
C THR A 42 -14.40 -13.28 2.31
N MET A 43 -15.29 -14.12 2.85
CA MET A 43 -14.95 -15.08 3.92
C MET A 43 -14.59 -16.46 3.37
N GLN A 44 -14.31 -16.57 2.07
CA GLN A 44 -14.02 -17.85 1.40
C GLN A 44 -12.57 -18.31 1.64
N ASP A 45 -11.67 -17.38 1.95
CA ASP A 45 -10.27 -17.65 2.22
C ASP A 45 -9.94 -17.63 3.71
N PHE A 46 -8.83 -18.28 4.05
CA PHE A 46 -8.19 -18.12 5.35
C PHE A 46 -7.70 -16.68 5.55
N LEU A 47 -7.59 -16.27 6.81
CA LEU A 47 -7.46 -14.88 7.20
C LEU A 47 -6.18 -14.22 6.65
N GLU A 48 -5.07 -14.94 6.60
CA GLU A 48 -3.78 -14.46 6.11
C GLU A 48 -3.85 -14.16 4.60
N LEU A 49 -4.54 -14.99 3.82
CA LEU A 49 -4.75 -14.71 2.40
C LEU A 49 -5.62 -13.46 2.20
N ARG A 50 -6.65 -13.28 3.04
CA ARG A 50 -7.45 -12.04 3.05
C ARG A 50 -6.60 -10.82 3.39
N GLY A 51 -5.74 -10.92 4.41
CA GLY A 51 -4.79 -9.87 4.77
C GLY A 51 -3.78 -9.56 3.66
N LEU A 52 -3.29 -10.59 2.96
CA LEU A 52 -2.42 -10.43 1.80
C LEU A 52 -3.12 -9.71 0.65
N LYS A 53 -4.39 -10.05 0.37
CA LYS A 53 -5.21 -9.34 -0.62
C LYS A 53 -5.38 -7.86 -0.25
N VAL A 54 -5.60 -7.52 1.04
CA VAL A 54 -5.62 -6.13 1.51
C VAL A 54 -4.30 -5.41 1.19
N ALA A 55 -3.15 -6.05 1.44
CA ALA A 55 -1.86 -5.48 1.11
C ALA A 55 -1.69 -5.25 -0.41
N ILE A 56 -2.11 -6.22 -1.23
CA ILE A 56 -2.06 -6.13 -2.69
C ILE A 56 -2.91 -4.94 -3.18
N VAL A 57 -4.12 -4.76 -2.67
CA VAL A 57 -4.99 -3.64 -3.07
C VAL A 57 -4.32 -2.30 -2.77
N LEU A 58 -3.67 -2.14 -1.61
CA LEU A 58 -2.93 -0.91 -1.31
C LEU A 58 -1.76 -0.70 -2.29
N GLU A 59 -1.07 -1.76 -2.68
CA GLU A 59 -0.01 -1.69 -3.70
C GLU A 59 -0.56 -1.27 -5.06
N MET A 60 -1.73 -1.79 -5.47
CA MET A 60 -2.42 -1.35 -6.70
C MET A 60 -2.74 0.14 -6.65
N ILE A 61 -3.30 0.63 -5.54
CA ILE A 61 -3.62 2.05 -5.35
C ILE A 61 -2.35 2.91 -5.43
N VAL A 62 -1.28 2.52 -4.73
CA VAL A 62 0.00 3.25 -4.72
C VAL A 62 0.65 3.23 -6.10
N ASN A 63 0.55 2.12 -6.84
CA ASN A 63 1.08 2.01 -8.19
C ASN A 63 0.31 2.91 -9.17
N SER A 64 -1.03 2.89 -9.12
CA SER A 64 -1.86 3.81 -9.91
C SER A 64 -1.53 5.27 -9.61
N PHE A 65 -1.44 5.63 -8.32
CA PHE A 65 -1.05 6.97 -7.89
C PHE A 65 0.32 7.38 -8.44
N SER A 66 1.32 6.49 -8.37
CA SER A 66 2.67 6.77 -8.84
C SER A 66 2.73 6.93 -10.36
N ASN A 67 2.01 6.09 -11.11
CA ASN A 67 1.98 6.14 -12.58
C ASN A 67 1.31 7.41 -13.10
N ASN A 68 0.27 7.89 -12.41
CA ASN A 68 -0.46 9.10 -12.80
C ASN A 68 0.19 10.40 -12.31
N ASN A 69 1.20 10.31 -11.44
CA ASN A 69 1.91 11.47 -10.91
C ASN A 69 3.42 11.37 -11.20
N LYS A 70 3.85 11.93 -12.34
CA LYS A 70 5.25 11.86 -12.81
C LYS A 70 6.26 12.26 -11.74
N GLY A 71 7.26 11.42 -11.55
CA GLY A 71 8.40 11.67 -10.64
C GLY A 71 8.07 11.49 -9.14
N ILE A 72 6.87 11.05 -8.78
CA ILE A 72 6.54 10.75 -7.38
C ILE A 72 7.33 9.55 -6.85
N ASP A 73 7.58 8.57 -7.71
CA ASP A 73 8.27 7.30 -7.46
C ASP A 73 9.78 7.46 -7.21
N ASN A 74 10.39 8.53 -7.73
CA ASN A 74 11.83 8.77 -7.65
C ASN A 74 12.22 9.78 -6.55
N ILE A 75 13.43 9.63 -6.01
CA ILE A 75 14.00 10.53 -5.00
C ILE A 75 14.39 11.85 -5.67
N ILE A 76 15.15 11.77 -6.77
CA ILE A 76 15.50 12.85 -7.69
C ILE A 76 14.92 12.57 -9.09
N SER A 77 14.92 13.58 -9.98
CA SER A 77 14.44 13.38 -11.35
C SER A 77 15.27 12.32 -12.08
N GLU A 78 14.67 11.67 -13.08
CA GLU A 78 15.37 10.65 -13.87
C GLU A 78 16.57 11.25 -14.61
N ASP A 79 16.47 12.49 -15.08
CA ASP A 79 17.57 13.21 -15.73
C ASP A 79 18.75 13.45 -14.77
N MET A 80 18.47 13.91 -13.55
CA MET A 80 19.51 14.09 -12.52
C MET A 80 20.13 12.76 -12.10
N TYR A 81 19.36 11.68 -12.08
CA TYR A 81 19.89 10.36 -11.78
C TYR A 81 20.76 9.84 -12.93
N ASN A 82 20.32 10.00 -14.17
CA ASN A 82 21.05 9.57 -15.36
C ASN A 82 22.39 10.29 -15.49
N SER A 83 22.50 11.55 -15.04
CA SER A 83 23.78 12.27 -15.06
C SER A 83 24.82 11.71 -14.08
N ILE A 84 24.41 10.98 -13.03
CA ILE A 84 25.33 10.39 -12.04
C ILE A 84 25.41 8.84 -12.11
N ALA A 85 24.58 8.20 -12.94
CA ALA A 85 24.39 6.75 -12.92
C ALA A 85 25.66 5.96 -13.27
N GLU A 86 26.43 6.39 -14.27
CA GLU A 86 27.68 5.72 -14.65
C GLU A 86 28.79 5.96 -13.62
N GLU A 87 28.89 7.15 -13.02
CA GLU A 87 29.82 7.40 -11.91
C GLU A 87 29.53 6.51 -10.71
N LEU A 88 28.26 6.38 -10.32
CA LEU A 88 27.84 5.45 -9.26
C LEU A 88 28.27 4.03 -9.58
N LYS A 89 28.04 3.57 -10.80
CA LYS A 89 28.39 2.22 -11.25
C LYS A 89 29.91 1.97 -11.19
N ILE A 90 30.72 2.92 -11.64
CA ILE A 90 32.18 2.84 -11.57
C ILE A 90 32.64 2.79 -10.11
N CYS A 91 32.11 3.67 -9.25
CA CYS A 91 32.43 3.69 -7.82
C CYS A 91 32.11 2.34 -7.14
N PHE A 92 30.91 1.79 -7.39
CA PHE A 92 30.55 0.47 -6.86
C PHE A 92 31.47 -0.62 -7.41
N LYS A 93 31.73 -0.64 -8.72
CA LYS A 93 32.59 -1.66 -9.34
C LYS A 93 33.99 -1.64 -8.74
N ASN A 94 34.65 -0.49 -8.73
CA ASN A 94 36.01 -0.35 -8.22
C ASN A 94 36.10 -0.80 -6.76
N LYS A 95 35.11 -0.43 -5.94
CA LYS A 95 35.11 -0.83 -4.53
C LYS A 95 34.86 -2.33 -4.34
N LEU A 96 34.07 -2.96 -5.21
CA LEU A 96 33.77 -4.39 -5.15
C LEU A 96 34.93 -5.27 -5.64
N GLU A 97 35.76 -4.76 -6.55
CA GLU A 97 37.00 -5.44 -7.01
C GLU A 97 37.99 -5.65 -5.87
N ASP A 98 38.00 -4.78 -4.85
CA ASP A 98 38.82 -4.94 -3.63
C ASP A 98 38.48 -6.21 -2.82
N PHE A 99 37.31 -6.82 -3.03
CA PHE A 99 36.78 -7.93 -2.22
C PHE A 99 36.96 -9.32 -2.85
N ASN A 100 37.80 -9.47 -3.89
CA ASN A 100 38.00 -10.74 -4.61
C ASN A 100 36.68 -11.37 -5.13
N LEU A 101 35.68 -10.54 -5.43
CA LEU A 101 34.41 -10.98 -6.00
C LEU A 101 34.58 -11.33 -7.48
N ASN A 102 33.85 -12.34 -7.94
CA ASN A 102 33.84 -12.68 -9.37
C ASN A 102 32.97 -11.70 -10.18
N SER A 103 33.13 -11.74 -11.52
CA SER A 103 32.37 -10.93 -12.48
C SER A 103 30.86 -10.94 -12.24
N ASN A 104 30.29 -12.12 -11.97
CA ASN A 104 28.84 -12.27 -11.82
C ASN A 104 28.35 -11.65 -10.51
N GLU A 105 29.12 -11.77 -9.43
CA GLU A 105 28.83 -11.13 -8.15
C GLU A 105 28.86 -9.61 -8.27
N ILE A 106 29.91 -9.06 -8.90
CA ILE A 106 30.03 -7.61 -9.15
C ILE A 106 28.86 -7.13 -10.03
N GLN A 107 28.46 -7.89 -11.04
CA GLN A 107 27.33 -7.56 -11.91
C GLN A 107 25.98 -7.59 -11.16
N ALA A 108 25.82 -8.47 -10.17
CA ALA A 108 24.61 -8.54 -9.34
C ALA A 108 24.38 -7.25 -8.52
N PHE A 109 25.45 -6.54 -8.16
CA PHE A 109 25.39 -5.21 -7.53
C PHE A 109 25.27 -4.07 -8.53
N THR A 110 26.05 -4.12 -9.61
CA THR A 110 26.25 -2.99 -10.55
C THR A 110 25.31 -3.00 -11.76
N GLY A 111 24.47 -4.04 -11.90
CA GLY A 111 23.51 -4.15 -12.98
C GLY A 111 22.63 -2.90 -13.09
N LYS A 112 22.40 -2.43 -14.33
CA LYS A 112 21.64 -1.19 -14.62
C LYS A 112 20.32 -1.09 -13.87
N ASN A 113 19.58 -2.20 -13.77
CA ASN A 113 18.29 -2.28 -13.09
C ASN A 113 18.40 -2.29 -11.55
N LYS A 114 19.55 -2.66 -10.99
CA LYS A 114 19.80 -2.65 -9.53
C LYS A 114 20.18 -1.25 -9.08
N LEU A 115 21.12 -0.62 -9.77
CA LEU A 115 21.50 0.76 -9.46
C LEU A 115 20.32 1.71 -9.62
N LYS A 116 19.47 1.56 -10.65
CA LYS A 116 18.25 2.37 -10.83
C LYS A 116 17.31 2.31 -9.61
N GLN A 117 17.33 1.22 -8.82
CA GLN A 117 16.52 1.12 -7.60
C GLN A 117 17.01 2.03 -6.47
N LEU A 118 18.25 2.51 -6.51
CA LEU A 118 18.77 3.49 -5.54
C LEU A 118 18.01 4.83 -5.61
N ASN A 119 17.48 5.19 -6.78
CA ASN A 119 16.65 6.38 -6.93
C ASN A 119 15.18 6.13 -6.59
N ARG A 120 14.75 4.89 -6.34
CA ARG A 120 13.35 4.61 -6.03
C ARG A 120 13.03 4.97 -4.59
N ARG A 121 11.90 5.63 -4.38
CA ARG A 121 11.35 5.85 -3.05
C ARG A 121 10.84 4.54 -2.46
N SER A 122 10.94 4.43 -1.14
CA SER A 122 10.33 3.31 -0.42
C SER A 122 8.81 3.36 -0.51
N PHE A 123 8.18 2.19 -0.43
CA PHE A 123 6.72 2.05 -0.38
C PHE A 123 6.07 2.96 0.68
N ILE A 124 6.68 3.08 1.87
CA ILE A 124 6.22 3.96 2.94
C ILE A 124 6.28 5.44 2.56
N SER A 125 7.33 5.85 1.84
CA SER A 125 7.38 7.21 1.32
C SER A 125 6.26 7.48 0.31
N LEU A 126 5.89 6.48 -0.50
CA LEU A 126 4.80 6.62 -1.46
C LEU A 126 3.43 6.66 -0.77
N ILE A 127 3.18 5.81 0.23
CA ILE A 127 1.97 5.86 1.06
C ILE A 127 1.84 7.24 1.71
N LYS A 128 2.91 7.79 2.29
CA LYS A 128 2.87 9.13 2.90
C LYS A 128 2.50 10.22 1.88
N LYS A 129 3.05 10.13 0.66
CA LYS A 129 2.70 11.06 -0.43
C LYS A 129 1.24 10.90 -0.85
N LEU A 130 0.76 9.66 -0.99
CA LEU A 130 -0.64 9.35 -1.27
C LEU A 130 -1.56 9.95 -0.20
N PHE A 131 -1.27 9.73 1.08
CA PHE A 131 -2.07 10.24 2.19
C PHE A 131 -2.15 11.77 2.19
N LYS A 132 -1.02 12.44 1.94
CA LYS A 132 -0.99 13.89 1.75
C LYS A 132 -1.86 14.32 0.57
N TYR A 133 -1.79 13.60 -0.54
CA TYR A 133 -2.57 13.89 -1.76
C TYR A 133 -4.08 13.76 -1.53
N ILE A 134 -4.53 12.69 -0.89
CA ILE A 134 -5.94 12.45 -0.59
C ILE A 134 -6.42 13.13 0.70
N LYS A 135 -5.57 13.96 1.33
CA LYS A 135 -5.85 14.68 2.59
C LYS A 135 -6.32 13.75 3.72
N LEU A 136 -5.63 12.61 3.87
CA LEU A 136 -5.87 11.65 4.93
C LEU A 136 -4.75 11.74 5.96
N ASN A 137 -5.14 12.03 7.21
CA ASN A 137 -4.21 12.06 8.33
C ASN A 137 -4.07 10.65 8.90
N PHE A 138 -2.84 10.17 9.04
CA PHE A 138 -2.52 8.91 9.70
C PHE A 138 -1.31 9.11 10.61
N ASP A 139 -1.29 8.38 11.72
CA ASP A 139 -0.11 8.34 12.58
C ASP A 139 1.01 7.55 11.88
N TYR A 140 2.24 8.03 12.01
CA TYR A 140 3.43 7.31 11.57
C TYR A 140 3.52 5.91 12.18
N LYS A 141 3.05 5.73 13.42
CA LYS A 141 3.00 4.42 14.08
C LYS A 141 2.08 3.46 13.33
N GLU A 142 0.91 3.90 12.89
CA GLU A 142 -0.05 3.09 12.14
C GLU A 142 0.52 2.68 10.77
N ILE A 143 1.14 3.61 10.05
CA ILE A 143 1.79 3.32 8.76
C ILE A 143 2.89 2.26 8.94
N ASN A 144 3.70 2.39 9.99
CA ASN A 144 4.76 1.43 10.29
C ASN A 144 4.20 0.08 10.72
N LEU A 145 3.07 0.05 11.43
CA LEU A 145 2.40 -1.18 11.82
C LEU A 145 1.86 -1.92 10.60
N PHE A 146 1.17 -1.21 9.69
CA PHE A 146 0.72 -1.78 8.42
C PHE A 146 1.88 -2.34 7.59
N LYS A 147 3.01 -1.63 7.53
CA LYS A 147 4.24 -2.11 6.88
C LYS A 147 4.69 -3.46 7.45
N LYS A 148 4.72 -3.58 8.78
CA LYS A 148 5.16 -4.82 9.44
C LYS A 148 4.20 -5.95 9.13
N SER A 149 2.89 -5.73 9.25
CA SER A 149 1.85 -6.69 8.89
C SER A 149 1.99 -7.17 7.45
N ARG A 150 2.05 -6.24 6.49
CA ARG A 150 2.26 -6.54 5.07
C ARG A 150 3.53 -7.34 4.82
N ASN A 151 4.65 -6.95 5.42
CA ASN A 151 5.92 -7.65 5.20
C ASN A 151 5.89 -9.09 5.73
N HIS A 152 5.27 -9.35 6.89
CA HIS A 152 5.14 -10.71 7.40
C HIS A 152 4.20 -11.55 6.54
N LEU A 153 3.08 -10.98 6.09
CA LEU A 153 2.15 -11.67 5.19
C LEU A 153 2.82 -12.04 3.86
N VAL A 154 3.53 -11.09 3.24
CA VAL A 154 4.20 -11.30 1.95
C VAL A 154 5.36 -12.29 2.04
N HIS A 155 6.17 -12.23 3.10
CA HIS A 155 7.40 -13.02 3.17
C HIS A 155 7.28 -14.32 3.97
N GLN A 156 6.32 -14.43 4.87
CA GLN A 156 6.16 -15.57 5.77
C GLN A 156 4.76 -16.19 5.71
N GLY A 157 3.81 -15.57 5.00
CA GLY A 157 2.43 -16.05 4.92
C GLY A 157 1.67 -16.00 6.26
N LYS A 158 2.14 -15.18 7.21
CA LYS A 158 1.59 -15.05 8.56
C LYS A 158 1.44 -13.58 8.94
N PHE A 159 0.49 -13.29 9.81
CA PHE A 159 0.34 -11.98 10.43
C PHE A 159 1.49 -11.67 11.38
N TYR A 160 1.77 -10.39 11.59
CA TYR A 160 2.85 -9.94 12.47
C TYR A 160 2.57 -10.31 13.95
N SER A 161 1.31 -10.25 14.37
CA SER A 161 0.83 -10.68 15.69
C SER A 161 1.09 -12.16 16.00
N GLN A 162 1.11 -13.03 14.97
CA GLN A 162 1.41 -14.47 15.12
C GLN A 162 2.90 -14.76 15.26
N VAL A 163 3.76 -13.85 14.82
CA VAL A 163 5.22 -14.03 14.83
C VAL A 163 5.85 -13.31 16.02
N ASN A 164 5.25 -12.20 16.46
CA ASN A 164 5.78 -11.37 17.54
C ASN A 164 4.78 -11.24 18.71
N PHE A 165 4.48 -12.36 19.36
CA PHE A 165 3.58 -12.41 20.51
C PHE A 165 4.00 -11.42 21.61
N GLY A 166 3.09 -10.53 22.02
CA GLY A 166 3.35 -9.49 23.02
C GLY A 166 4.12 -8.25 22.52
N GLY A 167 4.67 -8.29 21.29
CA GLY A 167 5.36 -7.17 20.64
C GLY A 167 4.50 -6.37 19.67
N THR A 168 3.19 -6.64 19.62
CA THR A 168 2.22 -5.96 18.76
C THR A 168 1.02 -5.47 19.58
N PRO A 169 0.31 -4.41 19.13
CA PRO A 169 -0.89 -3.95 19.81
C PRO A 169 -2.12 -4.82 19.55
N PHE A 170 -2.01 -5.83 18.68
CA PHE A 170 -3.11 -6.73 18.34
C PHE A 170 -3.14 -7.92 19.28
N SER A 171 -4.32 -8.23 19.82
CA SER A 171 -4.54 -9.40 20.66
C SER A 171 -4.50 -10.70 19.85
N ASP A 172 -4.96 -10.64 18.60
CA ASP A 172 -5.02 -11.77 17.68
C ASP A 172 -4.94 -11.33 16.19
N PRO A 173 -4.78 -12.27 15.24
CA PRO A 173 -4.63 -11.97 13.82
C PRO A 173 -5.88 -11.35 13.18
N THR A 174 -7.05 -11.57 13.77
CA THR A 174 -8.34 -11.00 13.34
C THR A 174 -8.32 -9.50 13.57
N GLU A 175 -7.89 -9.04 14.75
CA GLU A 175 -7.70 -7.60 15.01
C GLU A 175 -6.71 -6.97 14.04
N GLU A 176 -5.60 -7.65 13.73
CA GLU A 176 -4.61 -7.16 12.76
C GLU A 176 -5.21 -7.04 11.35
N TYR A 177 -5.97 -8.04 10.90
CA TYR A 177 -6.71 -7.99 9.64
C TYR A 177 -7.70 -6.81 9.62
N PHE A 178 -8.46 -6.62 10.71
CA PHE A 178 -9.44 -5.54 10.81
C PHE A 178 -8.80 -4.16 10.84
N PHE A 179 -7.63 -4.02 11.46
CA PHE A 179 -6.81 -2.82 11.36
C PHE A 179 -6.40 -2.55 9.90
N MET A 180 -5.88 -3.57 9.19
CA MET A 180 -5.44 -3.42 7.81
C MET A 180 -6.58 -3.04 6.86
N ILE A 181 -7.73 -3.72 6.94
CA ILE A 181 -8.89 -3.40 6.09
C ILE A 181 -9.48 -2.03 6.43
N ASN A 182 -9.52 -1.64 7.72
CA ASN A 182 -10.02 -0.32 8.11
C ASN A 182 -9.12 0.82 7.58
N MET A 183 -7.80 0.61 7.56
CA MET A 183 -6.88 1.56 6.90
C MET A 183 -7.22 1.69 5.41
N LEU A 184 -7.44 0.57 4.72
CA LEU A 184 -7.80 0.54 3.30
C LEU A 184 -9.17 1.19 3.03
N ASP A 185 -10.16 0.95 3.89
CA ASP A 185 -11.49 1.55 3.80
C ASP A 185 -11.40 3.08 3.86
N LYS A 186 -10.64 3.64 4.82
CA LYS A 186 -10.42 5.10 4.91
C LYS A 186 -9.77 5.66 3.66
N ILE A 187 -8.80 4.94 3.08
CA ILE A 187 -8.12 5.34 1.84
C ILE A 187 -9.12 5.38 0.68
N LEU A 188 -9.90 4.32 0.48
CA LEU A 188 -10.90 4.25 -0.59
C LEU A 188 -11.97 5.33 -0.45
N LEU A 189 -12.49 5.54 0.76
CA LEU A 189 -13.47 6.59 1.06
C LEU A 189 -12.90 7.99 0.73
N LYS A 190 -11.65 8.28 1.11
CA LYS A 190 -11.00 9.55 0.76
C LYS A 190 -10.72 9.70 -0.73
N ILE A 191 -10.35 8.62 -1.41
CA ILE A 191 -10.17 8.63 -2.87
C ILE A 191 -11.48 9.05 -3.53
N ILE A 192 -12.62 8.44 -3.19
CA ILE A 192 -13.91 8.79 -3.80
C ILE A 192 -14.48 10.15 -3.33
N GLY A 193 -13.76 10.87 -2.47
CA GLY A 193 -14.17 12.18 -1.97
C GLY A 193 -15.28 12.12 -0.91
N TYR A 194 -15.47 10.97 -0.27
CA TYR A 194 -16.48 10.79 0.78
C TYR A 194 -16.17 11.68 1.99
N ARG A 195 -17.21 12.38 2.46
CA ARG A 195 -17.22 13.15 3.71
C ARG A 195 -18.46 12.76 4.51
N GLY A 196 -18.28 12.34 5.75
CA GLY A 196 -19.41 11.91 6.56
C GLY A 196 -19.08 10.87 7.62
N GLU A 197 -20.14 10.33 8.23
CA GLU A 197 -20.05 9.27 9.22
C GLU A 197 -19.64 7.93 8.58
N TYR A 198 -18.62 7.30 9.14
CA TYR A 198 -18.28 5.90 8.85
C TYR A 198 -18.14 5.10 10.14
N ILE A 199 -18.17 3.78 10.01
CA ILE A 199 -17.95 2.88 11.14
C ILE A 199 -16.50 2.41 11.07
N ASP A 200 -15.72 2.75 12.09
CA ASP A 200 -14.36 2.25 12.28
C ASP A 200 -14.43 0.84 12.88
N TRP A 201 -14.01 -0.15 12.09
CA TRP A 201 -14.01 -1.57 12.45
C TRP A 201 -12.64 -2.09 12.91
N SER A 202 -11.64 -1.21 13.11
CA SER A 202 -10.30 -1.62 13.58
C SER A 202 -10.32 -2.41 14.89
N THR A 203 -11.36 -2.21 15.71
CA THR A 203 -11.63 -2.97 16.93
C THR A 203 -13.01 -3.63 16.83
N PRO A 204 -13.10 -4.88 16.35
CA PRO A 204 -14.38 -5.54 16.04
C PRO A 204 -15.32 -5.67 17.25
N ALA A 205 -14.75 -5.83 18.45
CA ALA A 205 -15.50 -5.90 19.69
C ALA A 205 -16.12 -4.55 20.11
N ASN A 206 -15.66 -3.43 19.55
CA ASN A 206 -16.12 -2.09 19.89
C ASN A 206 -16.06 -1.14 18.67
N PRO A 207 -16.90 -1.36 17.63
CA PRO A 207 -16.91 -0.52 16.45
C PRO A 207 -17.33 0.90 16.81
N LYS A 208 -16.60 1.89 16.30
CA LYS A 208 -16.83 3.30 16.63
C LYS A 208 -17.43 4.03 15.45
N LYS A 209 -18.41 4.89 15.72
CA LYS A 209 -18.80 5.91 14.75
C LYS A 209 -17.70 6.96 14.69
N CYS A 210 -17.19 7.22 13.50
CA CYS A 210 -16.18 8.21 13.23
C CYS A 210 -16.64 9.12 12.10
N TYR A 211 -16.02 10.29 11.99
CA TYR A 211 -16.28 11.22 10.89
C TYR A 211 -15.04 11.35 10.03
N LEU A 212 -15.22 11.29 8.72
CA LEU A 212 -14.15 11.48 7.73
C LEU A 212 -14.35 12.86 7.07
N GLU A 213 -13.39 13.76 7.26
CA GLU A 213 -13.46 15.15 6.76
C GLU A 213 -13.13 15.35 5.26
#